data_AF-A0A534PPC2-F1
#
_entry.id   AF-A0A534PPC2-F1
#
_cell.length_a   1.000
_cell.length_b   1.000
_cell.length_c   1.000
_cell.angle_alpha   90.00
_cell.angle_beta   90.00
_cell.angle_gamma   90.00
#
_symmetry.space_group_name_H-M   'P 1'
#
loop_
_entity.id
_entity.type
_entity.pdbx_description
1 polymer ?
#
loop_
_entity_poly.entity_id
_entity_poly.type
_entity_poly.pdbx_seq_one_letter_code
_entity_poly.pdbx_strand_id
1 'polypeptide(L)'
;MVFVVGGPGGASSPGCRRAAPNHDTPDRSGMTENFTVVGIIDRMAGRGEKAFPREEPLSREKLKALEELQAVDLKIRDLSAEAETHPARLRQIEAERNQAKAALDQSRGRLADIERARRQQQDLLQMEKDKVRKWESRLNELKTPREYAALARELDIAKKTNTTAEEEIRRLAGEHDLAKKETAAAEQMLGEKEGVVEREGEQIKAVLDSLQARMAELQSERERLVEKCDKALMNRYERVRKQRGGIAVAPVVAGTCKGCQRNIPPQMANQLLTSDEILTCPNCHRFIYAADEPQAPEATV
;
A
#
# COMPACT_ATOMS: atom_id res chain seq x y z
N MET A 1 36.15 26.37 45.43
CA MET A 1 34.78 26.45 45.99
C MET A 1 34.02 25.22 45.52
N VAL A 2 33.65 24.37 46.46
CA VAL A 2 33.07 23.03 46.29
C VAL A 2 31.64 23.09 46.81
N PHE A 3 30.65 22.62 46.05
CA PHE A 3 29.32 22.19 46.52
C PHE A 3 28.86 21.04 45.58
N VAL A 4 29.14 19.78 45.93
CA VAL A 4 28.25 18.80 46.61
C VAL A 4 27.02 18.47 45.73
N VAL A 5 27.08 17.46 44.85
CA VAL A 5 26.83 16.01 45.03
C VAL A 5 25.42 15.68 45.54
N GLY A 6 24.62 15.03 44.70
CA GLY A 6 23.37 14.33 45.05
C GLY A 6 23.15 13.17 44.08
N GLY A 7 23.51 11.96 44.51
CA GLY A 7 23.46 10.72 43.73
C GLY A 7 22.08 10.02 43.72
N PRO A 8 21.97 8.89 42.97
CA PRO A 8 20.72 8.17 42.73
C PRO A 8 20.48 7.09 43.80
N GLY A 9 19.24 6.91 44.23
CA GLY A 9 18.82 5.87 45.18
C GLY A 9 17.62 5.08 44.65
N GLY A 10 17.82 3.79 44.42
CA GLY A 10 16.75 2.85 44.12
C GLY A 10 16.11 2.23 45.36
N ALA A 11 15.04 1.46 45.12
CA ALA A 11 14.73 0.14 45.70
C ALA A 11 13.24 -0.07 45.99
N SER A 12 12.81 -1.29 45.60
CA SER A 12 11.86 -2.18 46.29
C SER A 12 10.36 -2.08 46.05
N SER A 13 9.88 -3.09 45.31
CA SER A 13 8.55 -3.72 45.38
C SER A 13 8.29 -4.33 46.77
N PRO A 14 7.00 -4.49 47.17
CA PRO A 14 6.32 -5.80 47.13
C PRO A 14 4.87 -5.63 46.61
N GLY A 15 4.12 -6.60 46.10
CA GLY A 15 4.02 -8.03 46.37
C GLY A 15 2.54 -8.38 46.63
N CYS A 16 1.96 -9.19 45.73
CA CYS A 16 0.76 -10.04 45.89
C CYS A 16 -0.62 -9.43 46.23
N ARG A 17 -1.62 -9.77 45.40
CA ARG A 17 -2.57 -10.86 45.71
C ARG A 17 -3.39 -11.28 44.48
N ARG A 18 -3.16 -12.53 44.05
CA ARG A 18 -4.09 -13.35 43.24
C ARG A 18 -5.24 -13.79 44.15
N ALA A 19 -6.46 -13.86 43.63
CA ALA A 19 -7.59 -14.53 44.27
C ALA A 19 -8.43 -15.31 43.23
N ALA A 20 -8.16 -16.60 43.15
CA ALA A 20 -9.09 -17.72 42.95
C ALA A 20 -8.65 -18.76 44.02
N PRO A 21 -9.51 -19.62 44.60
CA PRO A 21 -10.47 -20.50 43.91
C PRO A 21 -11.77 -20.81 44.70
N ASN A 22 -12.73 -21.52 44.10
CA ASN A 22 -13.15 -22.88 44.50
C ASN A 22 -14.52 -23.30 43.94
N HIS A 23 -14.56 -24.58 43.59
CA HIS A 23 -15.71 -25.43 43.34
C HIS A 23 -16.69 -25.45 44.52
N ASP A 24 -17.98 -25.63 44.24
CA ASP A 24 -18.83 -26.56 44.98
C ASP A 24 -20.12 -26.86 44.19
N THR A 25 -20.38 -28.15 44.00
CA THR A 25 -21.63 -28.74 43.51
C THR A 25 -22.71 -28.68 44.59
N PRO A 26 -23.98 -28.95 44.22
CA PRO A 26 -24.65 -29.98 45.01
C PRO A 26 -25.45 -30.97 44.15
N ASP A 27 -25.37 -32.24 44.54
CA ASP A 27 -26.27 -33.32 44.13
C ASP A 27 -27.24 -33.68 45.28
N ARG A 28 -28.49 -33.95 44.88
CA ARG A 28 -29.58 -34.75 45.47
C ARG A 28 -29.85 -34.82 46.99
N SER A 29 -31.05 -34.37 47.34
CA SER A 29 -32.09 -35.10 48.12
C SER A 29 -33.43 -34.37 47.83
N GLY A 30 -34.61 -34.96 47.59
CA GLY A 30 -35.16 -36.26 47.95
C GLY A 30 -36.30 -36.04 48.96
N MET A 31 -37.51 -35.70 48.50
CA MET A 31 -38.80 -35.73 49.24
C MET A 31 -39.93 -35.48 48.20
N THR A 32 -40.52 -36.52 47.62
CA THR A 32 -41.86 -37.05 47.99
C THR A 32 -42.91 -35.98 48.20
N GLU A 33 -43.86 -35.85 47.28
CA GLU A 33 -45.28 -36.10 47.60
C GLU A 33 -46.17 -36.14 46.35
N ASN A 34 -47.10 -37.07 46.42
CA ASN A 34 -48.08 -37.45 45.41
C ASN A 34 -49.08 -36.32 45.13
N PHE A 35 -49.43 -36.11 43.86
CA PHE A 35 -50.80 -35.70 43.53
C PHE A 35 -51.31 -36.43 42.29
N THR A 36 -52.32 -37.23 42.54
CA THR A 36 -53.03 -38.12 41.62
C THR A 36 -54.03 -37.30 40.79
N VAL A 37 -53.97 -37.48 39.46
CA VAL A 37 -55.06 -37.68 38.49
C VAL A 37 -56.29 -36.75 38.54
N VAL A 38 -56.59 -36.07 37.41
CA VAL A 38 -57.78 -36.28 36.54
C VAL A 38 -57.81 -35.19 35.45
N GLY A 39 -57.81 -35.63 34.19
CA GLY A 39 -58.62 -35.08 33.09
C GLY A 39 -58.24 -33.74 32.45
N ILE A 40 -57.79 -33.79 31.19
CA ILE A 40 -58.52 -33.27 30.02
C ILE A 40 -57.87 -33.86 28.76
N ILE A 41 -58.68 -34.63 28.02
CA ILE A 41 -58.39 -35.23 26.73
C ILE A 41 -58.88 -34.24 25.65
N ASP A 42 -58.16 -34.23 24.52
CA ASP A 42 -58.53 -33.73 23.19
C ASP A 42 -58.75 -32.23 22.95
N ARG A 43 -57.80 -31.64 22.20
CA ARG A 43 -58.13 -30.96 20.94
C ARG A 43 -56.91 -30.86 20.01
N MET A 44 -56.76 -31.86 19.15
CA MET A 44 -56.07 -31.70 17.87
C MET A 44 -56.88 -30.78 16.96
N ALA A 45 -56.22 -29.82 16.30
CA ALA A 45 -56.37 -29.49 14.87
C ALA A 45 -55.70 -28.14 14.54
N GLY A 46 -54.90 -28.11 13.46
CA GLY A 46 -54.60 -26.86 12.76
C GLY A 46 -53.16 -26.35 12.80
N ARG A 47 -52.14 -27.20 12.62
CA ARG A 47 -50.84 -26.71 12.13
C ARG A 47 -50.90 -26.66 10.61
N GLY A 48 -51.24 -25.49 10.08
CA GLY A 48 -51.16 -25.18 8.66
C GLY A 48 -49.72 -25.40 8.17
N GLU A 49 -49.58 -26.31 7.22
CA GLU A 49 -48.37 -26.48 6.42
C GLU A 49 -48.08 -25.15 5.73
N LYS A 50 -47.02 -24.46 6.17
CA LYS A 50 -46.47 -23.35 5.40
C LYS A 50 -45.88 -23.97 4.13
N ALA A 51 -46.60 -23.86 3.03
CA ALA A 51 -46.09 -24.18 1.71
C ALA A 51 -44.78 -23.40 1.50
N PHE A 52 -43.66 -24.11 1.47
CA PHE A 52 -42.43 -23.56 0.92
C PHE A 52 -42.74 -23.13 -0.51
N PRO A 53 -42.44 -21.88 -0.91
CA PRO A 53 -42.61 -21.48 -2.29
C PRO A 53 -41.77 -22.45 -3.13
N ARG A 54 -42.43 -23.24 -3.98
CA ARG A 54 -41.75 -24.07 -4.97
C ARG A 54 -40.98 -23.10 -5.85
N GLU A 55 -39.65 -23.12 -5.74
CA GLU A 55 -38.76 -22.29 -6.54
C GLU A 55 -39.07 -22.60 -8.01
N GLU A 56 -39.61 -21.62 -8.74
CA GLU A 56 -39.82 -21.76 -10.17
C GLU A 56 -38.48 -22.08 -10.83
N PRO A 57 -38.40 -23.13 -11.67
CA PRO A 57 -37.17 -23.49 -12.34
C PRO A 57 -36.70 -22.29 -13.17
N LEU A 58 -35.47 -21.83 -12.94
CA LEU A 58 -34.90 -20.74 -13.73
C LEU A 58 -34.83 -21.18 -15.21
N SER A 59 -35.38 -20.36 -16.10
CA SER A 59 -35.36 -20.61 -17.54
C SER A 59 -33.95 -20.45 -18.13
N ARG A 60 -33.70 -21.14 -19.25
CA ARG A 60 -32.45 -21.06 -20.03
C ARG A 60 -32.11 -19.63 -20.49
N GLU A 61 -33.11 -18.78 -20.68
CA GLU A 61 -32.94 -17.35 -20.98
C GLU A 61 -32.35 -16.57 -19.80
N LYS A 62 -32.80 -16.87 -18.57
CA LYS A 62 -32.24 -16.27 -17.34
C LYS A 62 -30.80 -16.74 -17.09
N LEU A 63 -30.46 -17.99 -17.44
CA LEU A 63 -29.06 -18.47 -17.40
C LEU A 63 -28.16 -17.60 -18.30
N LYS A 64 -28.55 -17.43 -19.57
CA LYS A 64 -27.77 -16.65 -20.55
C LYS A 64 -27.57 -15.22 -20.07
N ALA A 65 -28.62 -14.59 -19.53
CA ALA A 65 -28.51 -13.25 -18.96
C ALA A 65 -27.51 -13.19 -17.78
N LEU A 66 -27.48 -14.20 -16.91
CA LEU A 66 -26.51 -14.28 -15.81
C LEU A 66 -25.08 -14.57 -16.28
N GLU A 67 -24.91 -15.35 -17.35
CA GLU A 67 -23.60 -15.59 -17.98
C GLU A 67 -23.05 -14.32 -18.64
N GLU A 68 -23.89 -13.59 -19.39
CA GLU A 68 -23.56 -12.29 -19.97
C GLU A 68 -23.18 -11.28 -18.88
N LEU A 69 -23.97 -11.23 -17.80
CA LEU A 69 -23.70 -10.37 -16.65
C LEU A 69 -22.37 -10.73 -15.99
N GLN A 70 -22.09 -12.03 -15.79
CA GLN A 70 -20.80 -12.50 -15.28
C GLN A 70 -19.64 -12.11 -16.18
N ALA A 71 -19.80 -12.24 -17.50
CA ALA A 71 -18.76 -11.84 -18.44
C ALA A 71 -18.45 -10.34 -18.35
N VAL A 72 -19.47 -9.48 -18.22
CA VAL A 72 -19.30 -8.05 -18.00
C VAL A 72 -18.63 -7.77 -16.65
N ASP A 73 -19.10 -8.40 -15.57
CA ASP A 73 -18.54 -8.23 -14.23
C ASP A 73 -17.07 -8.67 -14.13
N LEU A 74 -16.67 -9.71 -14.87
CA LEU A 74 -15.27 -10.14 -14.97
C LEU A 74 -14.42 -9.13 -15.76
N LYS A 75 -14.94 -8.60 -16.88
CA LYS A 75 -14.26 -7.54 -17.65
C LYS A 75 -14.04 -6.28 -16.80
N ILE A 76 -15.05 -5.84 -16.04
CA ILE A 76 -14.93 -4.68 -15.13
C ILE A 76 -13.86 -4.95 -14.07
N ARG A 77 -13.84 -6.16 -13.48
CA ARG A 77 -12.83 -6.56 -12.51
C ARG A 77 -11.43 -6.51 -13.10
N ASP A 78 -11.24 -7.06 -14.31
CA ASP A 78 -9.94 -7.14 -14.95
C ASP A 78 -9.43 -5.74 -15.33
N LEU A 79 -10.30 -4.85 -15.85
CA LEU A 79 -9.97 -3.44 -16.10
C LEU A 79 -9.67 -2.67 -14.82
N SER A 80 -10.41 -2.93 -13.74
CA SER A 80 -10.14 -2.33 -12.43
C SER A 80 -8.78 -2.76 -11.89
N ALA A 81 -8.42 -4.04 -12.04
CA ALA A 81 -7.12 -4.55 -11.62
C ALA A 81 -5.98 -3.95 -12.46
N GLU A 82 -6.17 -3.78 -13.77
CA GLU A 82 -5.24 -3.08 -14.65
C GLU A 82 -5.06 -1.62 -14.20
N ALA A 83 -6.17 -0.91 -13.95
CA ALA A 83 -6.16 0.48 -13.48
C ALA A 83 -5.41 0.65 -12.15
N GLU A 84 -5.45 -0.32 -11.23
CA GLU A 84 -4.73 -0.26 -9.95
C GLU A 84 -3.20 -0.35 -10.09
N THR A 85 -2.67 -0.91 -11.20
CA THR A 85 -1.22 -1.01 -11.41
C THR A 85 -0.57 0.33 -11.77
N HIS A 86 -1.31 1.22 -12.42
CA HIS A 86 -0.80 2.49 -12.94
C HIS A 86 -0.46 3.53 -11.86
N PRO A 87 -1.29 3.74 -10.80
CA PRO A 87 -0.95 4.60 -9.68
C PRO A 87 0.33 4.20 -8.94
N ALA A 88 0.63 2.90 -8.85
CA ALA A 88 1.86 2.43 -8.23
C ALA A 88 3.10 2.86 -9.03
N ARG A 89 3.03 2.78 -10.37
CA ARG A 89 4.08 3.27 -11.25
C ARG A 89 4.27 4.78 -11.13
N LEU A 90 3.17 5.55 -11.10
CA LEU A 90 3.24 7.00 -10.92
C LEU A 90 3.92 7.40 -9.59
N ARG A 91 3.57 6.73 -8.49
CA ARG A 91 4.22 6.94 -7.19
C ARG A 91 5.71 6.61 -7.22
N GLN A 92 6.10 5.56 -7.94
CA GLN A 92 7.51 5.18 -8.09
C GLN A 92 8.31 6.28 -8.80
N ILE A 93 7.85 6.76 -9.96
CA ILE A 93 8.57 7.79 -10.72
C ILE A 93 8.63 9.12 -9.97
N GLU A 94 7.57 9.48 -9.22
CA GLU A 94 7.58 10.65 -8.35
C GLU A 94 8.56 10.50 -7.19
N ALA A 95 8.69 9.31 -6.61
CA ALA A 95 9.67 9.03 -5.57
C ALA A 95 11.10 9.16 -6.09
N GLU A 96 11.40 8.63 -7.29
CA GLU A 96 12.71 8.79 -7.94
C GLU A 96 13.05 10.26 -8.21
N ARG A 97 12.10 11.05 -8.71
CA ARG A 97 12.28 12.52 -8.86
C ARG A 97 12.56 13.19 -7.52
N ASN A 98 11.82 12.84 -6.47
CA ASN A 98 12.02 13.42 -5.14
C ASN A 98 13.39 13.07 -4.56
N GLN A 99 13.88 11.85 -4.80
CA GLN A 99 15.25 11.45 -4.43
C GLN A 99 16.30 12.28 -5.18
N ALA A 100 16.14 12.47 -6.50
CA ALA A 100 17.04 13.30 -7.29
C ALA A 100 17.05 14.76 -6.79
N LYS A 101 15.87 15.29 -6.43
CA LYS A 101 15.74 16.64 -5.87
C LYS A 101 16.46 16.77 -4.52
N ALA A 102 16.29 15.80 -3.63
CA ALA A 102 16.98 15.80 -2.34
C ALA A 102 18.51 15.74 -2.51
N ALA A 103 19.01 14.96 -3.48
CA ALA A 103 20.43 14.90 -3.80
C ALA A 103 20.95 16.25 -4.35
N LEU A 104 20.17 16.94 -5.18
CA LEU A 104 20.51 18.29 -5.65
C LEU A 104 20.58 19.29 -4.50
N ASP A 105 19.58 19.29 -3.62
CA ASP A 105 19.53 20.20 -2.47
C ASP A 105 20.73 19.97 -1.53
N GLN A 106 21.13 18.71 -1.32
CA GLN A 106 22.33 18.36 -0.56
C GLN A 106 23.60 18.90 -1.21
N SER A 107 23.77 18.71 -2.53
CA SER A 107 24.94 19.20 -3.28
C SER A 107 25.03 20.73 -3.26
N ARG A 108 23.89 21.43 -3.40
CA ARG A 108 23.81 22.90 -3.28
C ARG A 108 24.17 23.38 -1.88
N GLY A 109 23.71 22.67 -0.84
CA GLY A 109 24.09 22.94 0.55
C GLY A 109 25.61 22.84 0.75
N ARG A 110 26.22 21.75 0.28
CA ARG A 110 27.68 21.56 0.34
C ARG A 110 28.44 22.66 -0.40
N LEU A 111 27.98 23.05 -1.58
CA LEU A 111 28.59 24.13 -2.36
C LEU A 111 28.56 25.46 -1.60
N ALA A 112 27.41 25.79 -1.00
CA ALA A 112 27.25 27.00 -0.19
C ALA A 112 28.13 26.99 1.06
N ASP A 113 28.29 25.83 1.71
CA ASP A 113 29.17 25.66 2.87
C ASP A 113 30.63 25.92 2.52
N ILE A 114 31.10 25.34 1.41
CA ILE A 114 32.47 25.55 0.90
C ILE A 114 32.69 27.02 0.55
N GLU A 115 31.72 27.67 -0.10
CA GLU A 115 31.83 29.09 -0.43
C GLU A 115 31.89 29.98 0.82
N ARG A 116 31.08 29.68 1.85
CA ARG A 116 31.13 30.38 3.14
C ARG A 116 32.49 30.22 3.82
N ALA A 117 33.01 28.99 3.89
CA ALA A 117 34.33 28.72 4.46
C ALA A 117 35.44 29.47 3.70
N ARG A 118 35.36 29.50 2.36
CA ARG A 118 36.34 30.22 1.54
C ARG A 118 36.32 31.72 1.81
N ARG A 119 35.14 32.33 1.93
CA ARG A 119 35.01 33.76 2.28
C ARG A 119 35.59 34.07 3.65
N GLN A 120 35.34 33.23 4.66
CA GLN A 120 35.93 33.40 5.99
C GLN A 120 37.47 33.38 5.97
N GLN A 121 38.06 32.48 5.18
CA GLN A 121 39.52 32.43 5.02
C GLN A 121 40.06 33.64 4.25
N GLN A 122 39.33 34.16 3.27
CA GLN A 122 39.68 35.39 2.55
C GLN A 122 39.66 36.61 3.48
N ASP A 123 38.65 36.73 4.34
CA ASP A 123 38.57 37.80 5.34
C ASP A 123 39.72 37.70 6.34
N LEU A 124 40.03 36.49 6.83
CA LEU A 124 41.18 36.24 7.70
C LEU A 124 42.49 36.67 7.03
N LEU A 125 42.72 36.23 5.80
CA LEU A 125 43.92 36.57 5.03
C LEU A 125 44.06 38.10 4.86
N GLN A 126 42.96 38.81 4.61
CA GLN A 126 42.98 40.26 4.48
C GLN A 126 43.37 40.94 5.80
N MET A 127 42.78 40.51 6.92
CA MET A 127 43.13 41.03 8.25
C MET A 127 44.61 40.80 8.60
N GLU A 128 45.13 39.60 8.34
CA GLU A 128 46.53 39.25 8.61
C GLU A 128 47.51 39.99 7.67
N LYS A 129 47.16 40.20 6.39
CA LYS A 129 47.92 41.06 5.47
C LYS A 129 48.01 42.50 5.97
N ASP A 130 46.93 43.05 6.50
CA ASP A 130 46.93 44.41 7.05
C ASP A 130 47.74 44.51 8.36
N LYS A 131 47.75 43.45 9.19
CA LYS A 131 48.65 43.36 10.35
C LYS A 131 50.11 43.33 9.93
N VAL A 132 50.47 42.48 8.96
CA VAL A 132 51.83 42.39 8.38
C VAL A 132 52.30 43.76 7.90
N ARG A 133 51.49 44.48 7.10
CA ARG A 133 51.83 45.82 6.63
C ARG A 133 52.09 46.82 7.76
N LYS A 134 51.24 46.83 8.79
CA LYS A 134 51.38 47.72 9.95
C LYS A 134 52.63 47.39 10.76
N TRP A 135 52.92 46.11 10.96
CA TRP A 135 54.08 45.66 11.73
C TRP A 135 55.39 45.86 10.98
N GLU A 136 55.40 45.68 9.65
CA GLU A 136 56.56 46.01 8.80
C GLU A 136 56.91 47.50 8.88
N SER A 137 55.91 48.39 8.83
CA SER A 137 56.13 49.83 9.03
C SER A 137 56.73 50.13 10.41
N ARG A 138 56.16 49.56 11.48
CA ARG A 138 56.65 49.77 12.85
C ARG A 138 58.04 49.18 13.08
N LEU A 139 58.37 48.06 12.46
CA LEU A 139 59.67 47.41 12.60
C LEU A 139 60.80 48.33 12.11
N ASN A 140 60.56 49.12 11.06
CA ASN A 140 61.52 50.09 10.51
C ASN A 140 61.75 51.30 11.44
N GLU A 141 60.84 51.58 12.37
CA GLU A 141 60.91 52.71 13.30
C GLU A 141 61.57 52.34 14.64
N LEU A 142 61.64 51.05 14.98
CA LEU A 142 62.14 50.56 16.26
C LEU A 142 63.67 50.61 16.34
N LYS A 143 64.18 51.25 17.39
CA LYS A 143 65.63 51.36 17.68
C LYS A 143 66.08 50.42 18.80
N THR A 144 65.14 49.85 19.57
CA THR A 144 65.44 48.96 20.70
C THR A 144 65.59 47.51 20.23
N PRO A 145 66.74 46.83 20.45
CA PRO A 145 66.96 45.47 19.95
C PRO A 145 65.95 44.43 20.47
N ARG A 146 65.49 44.59 21.71
CA ARG A 146 64.51 43.68 22.35
C ARG A 146 63.12 43.79 21.71
N GLU A 147 62.67 45.01 21.44
CA GLU A 147 61.36 45.28 20.82
C GLU A 147 61.36 44.85 19.35
N TYR A 148 62.47 45.10 18.65
CA TYR A 148 62.69 44.62 17.29
C TYR A 148 62.58 43.09 17.21
N ALA A 149 63.30 42.36 18.06
CA ALA A 149 63.27 40.90 18.08
C ALA A 149 61.88 40.33 18.40
N ALA A 150 61.12 40.99 19.28
CA ALA A 150 59.76 40.58 19.59
C ALA A 150 58.82 40.80 18.40
N LEU A 151 58.82 42.01 17.80
CA LEU A 151 57.95 42.33 16.67
C LEU A 151 58.31 41.52 15.41
N ALA A 152 59.59 41.24 15.18
CA ALA A 152 60.04 40.40 14.07
C ALA A 152 59.47 38.97 14.18
N ARG A 153 59.42 38.39 15.39
CA ARG A 153 58.80 37.07 15.61
C ARG A 153 57.30 37.09 15.33
N GLU A 154 56.60 38.11 15.83
CA GLU A 154 55.16 38.27 15.56
C GLU A 154 54.89 38.43 14.06
N LEU A 155 55.74 39.19 13.36
CA LEU A 155 55.67 39.34 11.91
C LEU A 155 55.86 38.01 11.17
N ASP A 156 56.85 37.19 11.58
CA ASP A 156 57.07 35.87 11.01
C ASP A 156 55.88 34.94 11.24
N ILE A 157 55.24 35.01 12.42
CA ILE A 157 54.01 34.26 12.72
C ILE A 157 52.88 34.70 11.79
N ALA A 158 52.62 36.00 11.66
CA ALA A 158 51.57 36.52 10.79
C ALA A 158 51.83 36.19 9.30
N LYS A 159 53.08 36.22 8.85
CA LYS A 159 53.46 35.78 7.49
C LYS A 159 53.18 34.30 7.27
N LYS A 160 53.48 33.44 8.26
CA LYS A 160 53.13 32.01 8.20
C LYS A 160 51.61 31.79 8.18
N THR A 161 50.86 32.54 8.99
CA THR A 161 49.39 32.48 8.98
C THR A 161 48.83 32.88 7.62
N ASN A 162 49.38 33.90 6.96
CA ASN A 162 49.01 34.27 5.59
C ASN A 162 49.24 33.12 4.61
N THR A 163 50.42 32.48 4.65
CA THR A 163 50.70 31.36 3.74
C THR A 163 49.74 30.19 3.96
N THR A 164 49.43 29.85 5.22
CA THR A 164 48.47 28.80 5.54
C THR A 164 47.05 29.15 5.08
N ALA A 165 46.61 30.39 5.27
CA ALA A 165 45.31 30.84 4.79
C ALA A 165 45.22 30.83 3.25
N GLU A 166 46.29 31.19 2.54
CA GLU A 166 46.37 31.12 1.07
C GLU A 166 46.30 29.68 0.54
N GLU A 167 46.99 28.75 1.19
CA GLU A 167 46.91 27.32 0.89
C GLU A 167 45.50 26.77 1.11
N GLU A 168 44.87 27.15 2.22
CA GLU A 168 43.51 26.73 2.55
C GLU A 168 42.48 27.31 1.57
N ILE A 169 42.60 28.58 1.18
CA ILE A 169 41.75 29.18 0.13
C ILE A 169 41.91 28.43 -1.19
N ARG A 170 43.14 28.05 -1.56
CA ARG A 170 43.40 27.28 -2.78
C ARG A 170 42.79 25.88 -2.71
N ARG A 171 42.88 25.21 -1.57
CA ARG A 171 42.23 23.92 -1.31
C ARG A 171 40.71 24.02 -1.46
N LEU A 172 40.09 24.98 -0.77
CA LEU A 172 38.65 25.23 -0.83
C LEU A 172 38.18 25.64 -2.23
N ALA A 173 38.99 26.35 -3.01
CA ALA A 173 38.68 26.66 -4.40
C ALA A 173 38.61 25.40 -5.28
N GLY A 174 39.56 24.47 -5.11
CA GLY A 174 39.51 23.17 -5.79
C GLY A 174 38.28 22.34 -5.40
N GLU A 175 37.96 22.29 -4.10
CA GLU A 175 36.74 21.60 -3.62
C GLU A 175 35.46 22.25 -4.14
N HIS A 176 35.43 23.58 -4.22
CA HIS A 176 34.31 24.31 -4.78
C HIS A 176 34.07 23.95 -6.25
N ASP A 177 35.13 23.87 -7.06
CA ASP A 177 35.00 23.52 -8.48
C ASP A 177 34.51 22.08 -8.67
N LEU A 178 34.92 21.15 -7.81
CA LEU A 178 34.40 19.78 -7.80
C LEU A 178 32.93 19.74 -7.39
N ALA A 179 32.58 20.39 -6.27
CA ALA A 179 31.19 20.46 -5.79
C ALA A 179 30.26 21.15 -6.80
N LYS A 180 30.77 22.14 -7.55
CA LYS A 180 30.02 22.79 -8.63
C LYS A 180 29.71 21.83 -9.78
N LYS A 181 30.67 20.98 -10.17
CA LYS A 181 30.44 19.92 -11.17
C LYS A 181 29.45 18.86 -10.68
N GLU A 182 29.56 18.43 -9.42
CA GLU A 182 28.61 17.51 -8.78
C GLU A 182 27.19 18.10 -8.77
N THR A 183 27.06 19.39 -8.43
CA THR A 183 25.78 20.10 -8.44
C THR A 183 25.19 20.16 -9.85
N ALA A 184 25.98 20.53 -10.86
CA ALA A 184 25.51 20.57 -12.25
C ALA A 184 25.05 19.19 -12.77
N ALA A 185 25.76 18.12 -12.40
CA ALA A 185 25.35 16.76 -12.72
C ALA A 185 24.04 16.36 -12.02
N ALA A 186 23.85 16.76 -10.76
CA ALA A 186 22.60 16.54 -10.04
C ALA A 186 21.43 17.34 -10.63
N GLU A 187 21.67 18.56 -11.11
CA GLU A 187 20.67 19.37 -11.83
C GLU A 187 20.23 18.69 -13.13
N GLN A 188 21.18 18.16 -13.90
CA GLN A 188 20.88 17.41 -15.12
C GLN A 188 20.04 16.16 -14.80
N MET A 189 20.46 15.37 -13.81
CA MET A 189 19.72 14.18 -13.36
C MET A 189 18.29 14.50 -12.91
N LEU A 190 18.09 15.61 -12.19
CA LEU A 190 16.76 16.06 -11.82
C LEU A 190 15.93 16.42 -13.05
N GLY A 191 16.48 17.17 -13.99
CA GLY A 191 15.80 17.53 -15.24
C GLY A 191 15.39 16.30 -16.06
N GLU A 192 16.26 15.28 -16.14
CA GLU A 192 15.93 14.00 -16.79
C GLU A 192 14.76 13.30 -16.09
N LYS A 193 14.76 13.25 -14.75
CA LYS A 193 13.67 12.64 -13.97
C LYS A 193 12.37 13.44 -14.07
N GLU A 194 12.43 14.77 -14.10
CA GLU A 194 11.25 15.62 -14.34
C GLU A 194 10.64 15.35 -15.72
N GLY A 195 11.47 15.26 -16.76
CA GLY A 195 11.02 14.91 -18.11
C GLY A 195 10.50 13.48 -18.24
N VAL A 196 10.91 12.54 -17.38
CA VAL A 196 10.28 11.20 -17.27
C VAL A 196 8.91 11.30 -16.61
N VAL A 197 8.80 12.04 -15.49
CA VAL A 197 7.53 12.22 -14.77
C VAL A 197 6.48 12.90 -15.65
N GLU A 198 6.86 13.89 -16.44
CA GLU A 198 5.95 14.57 -17.37
C GLU A 198 5.44 13.59 -18.44
N ARG A 199 6.35 12.94 -19.18
CA ARG A 199 5.99 12.03 -20.28
C ARG A 199 5.24 10.78 -19.80
N GLU A 200 5.79 10.05 -18.82
CA GLU A 200 5.11 8.85 -18.30
C GLU A 200 3.83 9.22 -17.55
N GLY A 201 3.81 10.36 -16.85
CA GLY A 201 2.62 10.84 -16.14
C GLY A 201 1.47 11.16 -17.09
N GLU A 202 1.72 11.81 -18.22
CA GLU A 202 0.72 12.06 -19.25
C GLU A 202 0.21 10.77 -19.88
N GLN A 203 1.11 9.84 -20.22
CA GLN A 203 0.75 8.53 -20.78
C GLN A 203 -0.14 7.73 -19.82
N ILE A 204 0.25 7.67 -18.53
CA ILE A 204 -0.50 6.97 -17.50
C ILE A 204 -1.89 7.58 -17.32
N LYS A 205 -2.01 8.92 -17.30
CA LYS A 205 -3.31 9.60 -17.22
C LYS A 205 -4.19 9.26 -18.41
N ALA A 206 -3.67 9.33 -19.63
CA ALA A 206 -4.43 8.99 -20.83
C ALA A 206 -4.93 7.53 -20.82
N VAL A 207 -4.10 6.59 -20.35
CA VAL A 207 -4.51 5.19 -20.18
C VAL A 207 -5.60 5.06 -19.12
N LEU A 208 -5.44 5.69 -17.96
CA LEU A 208 -6.44 5.66 -16.89
C LEU A 208 -7.78 6.24 -17.33
N ASP A 209 -7.78 7.37 -18.05
CA ASP A 209 -9.00 7.97 -18.58
C ASP A 209 -9.70 7.04 -19.59
N SER A 210 -8.93 6.36 -20.45
CA SER A 210 -9.47 5.36 -21.38
C SER A 210 -10.06 4.14 -20.66
N LEU A 211 -9.37 3.63 -19.63
CA LEU A 211 -9.86 2.53 -18.81
C LEU A 211 -11.15 2.92 -18.08
N GLN A 212 -11.20 4.12 -17.50
CA GLN A 212 -12.39 4.64 -16.82
C GLN A 212 -13.58 4.78 -17.78
N ALA A 213 -13.37 5.28 -19.00
CA ALA A 213 -14.42 5.37 -20.01
C ALA A 213 -14.99 3.98 -20.36
N ARG A 214 -14.11 2.99 -20.60
CA ARG A 214 -14.53 1.61 -20.85
C ARG A 214 -15.26 0.97 -19.67
N MET A 215 -14.81 1.25 -18.45
CA MET A 215 -15.49 0.77 -17.24
C MET A 215 -16.89 1.38 -17.12
N ALA A 216 -17.07 2.67 -17.46
CA ALA A 216 -18.39 3.32 -17.44
C ALA A 216 -19.35 2.74 -18.50
N GLU A 217 -18.85 2.43 -19.70
CA GLU A 217 -19.63 1.72 -20.73
C GLU A 217 -20.08 0.34 -20.25
N LEU A 218 -19.15 -0.45 -19.69
CA LEU A 218 -19.47 -1.78 -19.14
C LEU A 218 -20.41 -1.72 -17.94
N GLN A 219 -20.30 -0.69 -17.10
CA GLN A 219 -21.20 -0.47 -15.98
C GLN A 219 -22.62 -0.16 -16.47
N SER A 220 -22.75 0.65 -17.52
CA SER A 220 -24.05 0.93 -18.16
C SER A 220 -24.66 -0.32 -18.78
N GLU A 221 -23.83 -1.16 -19.43
CA GLU A 221 -24.27 -2.45 -19.96
C GLU A 221 -24.71 -3.40 -18.83
N ARG A 222 -23.97 -3.42 -17.73
CA ARG A 222 -24.30 -4.19 -16.52
C ARG A 222 -25.69 -3.79 -16.00
N GLU A 223 -25.95 -2.49 -15.87
CA GLU A 223 -27.25 -1.97 -15.40
C GLU A 223 -28.40 -2.42 -16.30
N ARG A 224 -28.23 -2.37 -17.63
CA ARG A 224 -29.21 -2.86 -18.60
C ARG A 224 -29.47 -4.37 -18.48
N LEU A 225 -28.45 -5.18 -18.18
CA LEU A 225 -28.60 -6.62 -17.96
C LEU A 225 -29.30 -6.94 -16.62
N VAL A 226 -29.03 -6.13 -15.59
CA VAL A 226 -29.68 -6.26 -14.27
C VAL A 226 -31.17 -5.99 -14.36
N GLU A 227 -31.61 -5.01 -15.16
CA GLU A 227 -33.03 -4.71 -15.37
C GLU A 227 -33.83 -5.87 -15.98
N LYS A 228 -33.16 -6.75 -16.75
CA LYS A 228 -33.78 -7.94 -17.34
C LYS A 228 -33.93 -9.11 -16.35
N CYS A 229 -33.33 -9.01 -15.17
CA CYS A 229 -33.28 -10.08 -14.17
C CYS A 229 -34.18 -9.78 -12.96
N ASP A 230 -34.82 -10.81 -12.40
CA ASP A 230 -35.63 -10.66 -11.18
C ASP A 230 -34.77 -10.24 -9.98
N LYS A 231 -35.30 -9.36 -9.13
CA LYS A 231 -34.59 -8.87 -7.92
C LYS A 231 -34.12 -9.98 -6.99
N ALA A 232 -34.94 -11.02 -6.81
CA ALA A 232 -34.58 -12.17 -5.96
C ALA A 232 -33.39 -12.97 -6.52
N LEU A 233 -33.34 -13.13 -7.84
CA LEU A 233 -32.27 -13.81 -8.55
C LEU A 233 -30.96 -13.01 -8.46
N MET A 234 -31.05 -11.70 -8.69
CA MET A 234 -29.92 -10.77 -8.58
C MET A 234 -29.32 -10.75 -7.17
N ASN A 235 -30.14 -10.74 -6.12
CA ASN A 235 -29.66 -10.80 -4.74
C ASN A 235 -28.86 -12.09 -4.45
N ARG A 236 -29.28 -13.24 -4.99
CA ARG A 236 -28.51 -14.49 -4.91
C ARG A 236 -27.20 -14.37 -5.69
N TYR A 237 -27.27 -13.92 -6.93
CA TYR A 237 -26.10 -13.73 -7.80
C TYR A 237 -25.04 -12.84 -7.14
N GLU A 238 -25.40 -11.66 -6.65
CA GLU A 238 -24.45 -10.73 -6.04
C GLU A 238 -23.81 -11.29 -4.77
N ARG A 239 -24.58 -12.04 -3.95
CA ARG A 239 -24.05 -12.72 -2.76
C ARG A 239 -22.96 -13.72 -3.15
N VAL A 240 -23.23 -14.56 -4.16
CA VAL A 240 -22.27 -15.58 -4.61
C VAL A 240 -21.07 -14.92 -5.26
N ARG A 241 -21.27 -13.95 -6.15
CA ARG A 241 -20.22 -13.19 -6.83
C ARG A 241 -19.23 -12.59 -5.83
N LYS A 242 -19.72 -11.90 -4.79
CA LYS A 242 -18.89 -11.29 -3.73
C LYS A 242 -18.10 -12.32 -2.94
N GLN A 243 -18.71 -13.47 -2.59
CA GLN A 243 -18.05 -14.51 -1.78
C GLN A 243 -17.06 -15.37 -2.56
N ARG A 244 -17.20 -15.45 -3.88
CA ARG A 244 -16.53 -16.46 -4.72
C ARG A 244 -15.66 -15.86 -5.84
N GLY A 245 -15.20 -14.64 -5.66
CA GLY A 245 -14.18 -14.01 -6.52
C GLY A 245 -14.68 -13.59 -7.90
N GLY A 246 -15.97 -13.26 -8.04
CA GLY A 246 -16.55 -12.80 -9.29
C GLY A 246 -17.24 -13.87 -10.14
N ILE A 247 -17.13 -15.16 -9.77
CA ILE A 247 -17.74 -16.28 -10.52
C ILE A 247 -18.95 -16.80 -9.75
N ALA A 248 -20.14 -16.54 -10.28
CA ALA A 248 -21.43 -16.96 -9.74
C ALA A 248 -22.10 -18.08 -10.53
N VAL A 249 -21.82 -18.20 -11.84
CA VAL A 249 -22.32 -19.23 -12.76
C VAL A 249 -21.16 -20.11 -13.21
N ALA A 250 -21.32 -21.43 -13.11
CA ALA A 250 -20.28 -22.38 -13.49
C ALA A 250 -20.85 -23.64 -14.16
N PRO A 251 -20.21 -24.14 -15.23
CA PRO A 251 -20.64 -25.38 -15.87
C PRO A 251 -20.29 -26.62 -15.01
N VAL A 252 -21.09 -27.66 -15.20
CA VAL A 252 -20.85 -29.00 -14.69
C VAL A 252 -20.42 -29.90 -15.83
N VAL A 253 -19.28 -30.56 -15.67
CA VAL A 253 -18.74 -31.50 -16.66
C VAL A 253 -18.40 -32.80 -15.94
N ALA A 254 -18.92 -33.92 -16.44
CA ALA A 254 -18.72 -35.25 -15.87
C ALA A 254 -19.01 -35.30 -14.34
N GLY A 255 -20.11 -34.68 -13.90
CA GLY A 255 -20.50 -34.64 -12.48
C GLY A 255 -19.64 -33.73 -11.58
N THR A 256 -18.69 -32.96 -12.14
CA THR A 256 -17.81 -32.07 -11.40
C THR A 256 -18.18 -30.60 -11.63
N CYS A 257 -18.36 -29.83 -10.56
CA CYS A 257 -18.57 -28.38 -10.64
C CYS A 257 -17.26 -27.67 -11.00
N LYS A 258 -17.16 -27.02 -12.17
CA LYS A 258 -15.91 -26.35 -12.60
C LYS A 258 -15.57 -25.09 -11.80
N GLY A 259 -16.52 -24.52 -11.06
CA GLY A 259 -16.26 -23.37 -10.18
C GLY A 259 -15.54 -23.72 -8.88
N CYS A 260 -15.78 -24.90 -8.29
CA CYS A 260 -15.14 -25.32 -7.02
C CYS A 260 -14.38 -26.64 -7.10
N GLN A 261 -14.35 -27.25 -8.29
CA GLN A 261 -13.68 -28.52 -8.59
C GLN A 261 -14.08 -29.69 -7.66
N ARG A 262 -15.29 -29.65 -7.09
CA ARG A 262 -15.84 -30.75 -6.28
C ARG A 262 -16.95 -31.47 -7.03
N ASN A 263 -17.07 -32.78 -6.77
CA ASN A 263 -18.15 -33.59 -7.31
C ASN A 263 -19.50 -33.18 -6.72
N ILE A 264 -20.51 -33.19 -7.58
CA ILE A 264 -21.90 -32.94 -7.24
C ILE A 264 -22.57 -34.30 -7.00
N PRO A 265 -23.57 -34.40 -6.10
CA PRO A 265 -24.31 -35.64 -5.90
C PRO A 265 -24.84 -36.21 -7.23
N PRO A 266 -24.75 -37.53 -7.45
CA PRO A 266 -25.12 -38.15 -8.73
C PRO A 266 -26.58 -37.92 -9.11
N GLN A 267 -27.48 -37.84 -8.13
CA GLN A 267 -28.89 -37.48 -8.33
C GLN A 267 -29.05 -36.10 -8.99
N MET A 268 -28.27 -35.12 -8.53
CA MET A 268 -28.30 -33.75 -9.02
C MET A 268 -27.57 -33.62 -10.36
N ALA A 269 -26.52 -34.41 -10.59
CA ALA A 269 -25.88 -34.52 -11.90
C ALA A 269 -26.84 -35.10 -12.96
N ASN A 270 -27.59 -36.14 -12.62
CA ASN A 270 -28.62 -36.70 -13.49
C ASN A 270 -29.75 -35.70 -13.75
N GLN A 271 -30.16 -34.93 -12.72
CA GLN A 271 -31.16 -33.88 -12.88
C GLN A 271 -30.71 -32.81 -13.87
N LEU A 272 -29.47 -32.33 -13.79
CA LEU A 272 -28.91 -31.37 -14.75
C LEU A 272 -28.82 -31.89 -16.19
N LEU A 273 -28.66 -33.20 -16.37
CA LEU A 273 -28.63 -33.84 -17.70
C LEU A 273 -30.02 -34.09 -18.28
N THR A 274 -31.01 -34.33 -17.43
CA THR A 274 -32.38 -34.73 -17.83
C THR A 274 -33.32 -33.53 -17.92
N SER A 275 -33.04 -32.47 -17.15
CA SER A 275 -33.82 -31.25 -17.11
C SER A 275 -32.92 -30.05 -17.41
N ASP A 276 -33.39 -29.15 -18.26
CA ASP A 276 -32.76 -27.84 -18.54
C ASP A 276 -32.85 -26.88 -17.33
N GLU A 277 -32.94 -27.43 -16.10
CA GLU A 277 -33.09 -26.68 -14.86
C GLU A 277 -31.73 -26.18 -14.34
N ILE A 278 -31.71 -24.94 -13.86
CA ILE A 278 -30.54 -24.38 -13.18
C ILE A 278 -30.62 -24.75 -11.70
N LEU A 279 -29.60 -25.44 -11.22
CA LEU A 279 -29.48 -25.81 -9.81
C LEU A 279 -28.42 -24.97 -9.12
N THR A 280 -28.38 -25.07 -7.79
CA THR A 280 -27.35 -24.42 -6.97
C THR A 280 -26.40 -25.48 -6.41
N CYS A 281 -25.10 -25.31 -6.60
CA CYS A 281 -24.12 -26.24 -6.07
C CYS A 281 -24.19 -26.28 -4.53
N PRO A 282 -24.34 -27.46 -3.89
CA PRO A 282 -24.44 -27.56 -2.43
C PRO A 282 -23.13 -27.17 -1.71
N ASN A 283 -22.01 -27.16 -2.43
CA ASN A 283 -20.69 -26.86 -1.87
C ASN A 283 -20.30 -25.39 -1.94
N CYS A 284 -20.49 -24.78 -3.11
CA CYS A 284 -20.01 -23.41 -3.36
C CYS A 284 -21.13 -22.40 -3.56
N HIS A 285 -22.38 -22.85 -3.58
CA HIS A 285 -23.60 -22.06 -3.81
C HIS A 285 -23.64 -21.32 -5.15
N ARG A 286 -22.80 -21.69 -6.12
CA ARG A 286 -22.85 -21.18 -7.49
C ARG A 286 -24.03 -21.78 -8.24
N PHE A 287 -24.57 -21.00 -9.17
CA PHE A 287 -25.50 -21.50 -10.18
C PHE A 287 -24.75 -22.48 -11.07
N ILE A 288 -25.31 -23.67 -11.23
CA ILE A 288 -24.74 -24.76 -12.02
C ILE A 288 -25.70 -25.16 -13.13
N TYR A 289 -25.13 -25.41 -14.30
CA TYR A 289 -25.83 -25.87 -15.50
C TYR A 289 -25.03 -27.01 -16.15
N ALA A 290 -25.70 -27.90 -16.88
CA ALA A 290 -25.01 -28.89 -17.70
C ALA A 290 -24.32 -28.17 -18.86
N ALA A 291 -23.01 -28.39 -19.03
CA ALA A 291 -22.36 -27.94 -20.25
C ALA A 291 -23.01 -28.67 -21.43
N ASP A 292 -23.49 -27.92 -22.43
CA ASP A 292 -23.88 -28.51 -23.71
C ASP A 292 -22.61 -29.24 -24.24
N GLU A 293 -22.61 -30.57 -24.21
CA GLU A 293 -21.55 -31.34 -24.84
C GLU A 293 -21.50 -30.93 -26.31
N PRO A 294 -20.34 -30.52 -26.86
CA PRO A 294 -20.23 -30.37 -28.29
C PRO A 294 -20.56 -31.73 -28.90
N GLN A 295 -21.66 -31.80 -29.64
CA GLN A 295 -22.00 -32.97 -30.44
C GLN A 295 -20.75 -33.31 -31.25
N ALA A 296 -20.12 -34.44 -30.91
CA ALA A 296 -19.01 -34.97 -31.69
C ALA A 296 -19.50 -35.05 -33.15
N PRO A 297 -18.71 -34.57 -34.14
CA PRO A 297 -19.13 -34.66 -35.53
C PRO A 297 -19.44 -36.12 -35.83
N GLU A 298 -20.69 -36.38 -36.22
CA GLU A 298 -21.13 -37.69 -36.68
C GLU A 298 -20.12 -38.18 -37.71
N ALA A 299 -19.46 -39.29 -37.40
CA ALA A 299 -18.57 -39.95 -38.34
C ALA A 299 -19.42 -40.42 -39.52
N THR A 300 -19.37 -39.68 -40.63
CA THR A 300 -19.92 -40.09 -41.91
C THR A 300 -19.15 -41.33 -42.37
N VAL A 301 -19.87 -42.46 -42.41
CA VAL A 301 -19.43 -43.74 -42.99
C VAL A 301 -19.39 -43.64 -44.50
#